data_AF-A0A7X9AKV1-F1
#
_entry.id   AF-A0A7X9AKV1-F1
#
_cell.length_a   1.000
_cell.length_b   1.000
_cell.length_c   1.000
_cell.angle_alpha   90.00
_cell.angle_beta   90.00
_cell.angle_gamma   90.00
#
_symmetry.space_group_name_H-M   'P 1'
#
loop_
_entity.id
_entity.type
_entity.pdbx_description
1 polymer ?
#
loop_
_entity_poly.entity_id
_entity_poly.type
_entity_poly.pdbx_seq_one_letter_code
_entity_poly.pdbx_strand_id
1 'polypeptide(L)'
;MAVFRFPKLKASTQMIIVNNAVTVVIAVVFYFLLPLVLNYPPYSINNDFQVKVAGIRYTQQYLLVVFAVLAFCDIFILLSLREIDRLDEYREKGDSAGIEKIRIRCHTFPYTLYVAIVITPALLTSAVLLAFGTNPVVIYKICSITFTFTTVIALATHIFSSKIMSGILSDIAFTHRIYGRRIGIRDKMYLQILPAFFTAILFTSLVCYSRLVEEKGNIIFEGYRSR
;
A
#
# COMPACT_ATOMS: atom_id res chain seq x y z
N MET A 1 -37.80 -10.39 -16.38
CA MET A 1 -36.88 -9.69 -15.45
C MET A 1 -35.46 -10.06 -15.86
N ALA A 2 -34.80 -9.22 -16.66
CA ALA A 2 -33.46 -9.50 -17.16
C ALA A 2 -32.46 -9.33 -16.01
N VAL A 3 -31.91 -10.44 -15.52
CA VAL A 3 -30.77 -10.41 -14.60
C VAL A 3 -29.58 -9.92 -15.41
N PHE A 4 -29.23 -8.64 -15.26
CA PHE A 4 -27.97 -8.08 -15.75
C PHE A 4 -26.83 -8.86 -15.07
N ARG A 5 -26.37 -9.95 -15.69
CA ARG A 5 -25.13 -10.61 -15.31
C ARG A 5 -24.01 -9.70 -15.76
N PHE A 6 -23.40 -9.00 -14.81
CA PHE A 6 -22.08 -8.40 -15.05
C PHE A 6 -21.19 -9.49 -15.65
N PRO A 7 -20.44 -9.22 -16.73
CA PRO A 7 -19.47 -10.18 -17.24
C PRO A 7 -18.55 -10.59 -16.09
N LYS A 8 -18.23 -11.88 -15.96
CA LYS A 8 -17.19 -12.34 -15.01
C LYS A 8 -15.91 -11.60 -15.37
N LEU A 9 -15.59 -10.54 -14.61
CA LEU A 9 -14.37 -9.77 -14.78
C LEU A 9 -13.18 -10.68 -14.51
N LYS A 10 -12.09 -10.49 -15.27
CA LYS A 10 -10.82 -11.19 -15.02
C LYS A 10 -10.31 -10.92 -13.62
N ALA A 11 -9.61 -11.89 -13.04
CA ALA A 11 -9.09 -11.80 -11.69
C ALA A 11 -8.15 -10.60 -11.52
N SER A 12 -7.33 -10.31 -12.52
CA SER A 12 -6.46 -9.12 -12.54
C SER A 12 -7.26 -7.82 -12.49
N THR A 13 -8.29 -7.67 -13.32
CA THR A 13 -9.10 -6.45 -13.39
C THR A 13 -9.85 -6.21 -12.08
N GLN A 14 -10.42 -7.25 -11.48
CA GLN A 14 -11.05 -7.14 -10.16
C GLN A 14 -10.04 -6.69 -9.10
N MET A 15 -8.83 -7.25 -9.12
CA MET A 15 -7.78 -6.91 -8.16
C MET A 15 -7.31 -5.46 -8.30
N ILE A 16 -7.11 -4.98 -9.54
CA ILE A 16 -6.72 -3.60 -9.84
C ILE A 16 -7.76 -2.62 -9.31
N ILE A 17 -9.04 -2.86 -9.61
CA ILE A 17 -10.13 -1.99 -9.16
C ILE A 17 -10.13 -1.88 -7.63
N VAL A 18 -10.03 -3.01 -6.94
CA VAL A 18 -10.04 -3.03 -5.48
C VAL A 18 -8.79 -2.37 -4.89
N ASN A 19 -7.61 -2.69 -5.41
CA ASN A 19 -6.35 -2.08 -4.96
C ASN A 19 -6.37 -0.56 -5.15
N ASN A 20 -6.88 -0.09 -6.28
CA ASN A 20 -6.94 1.33 -6.59
C ASN A 20 -7.98 2.04 -5.72
N ALA A 21 -9.14 1.44 -5.49
CA ALA A 21 -10.14 1.98 -4.56
C ALA A 21 -9.59 2.11 -3.13
N VAL A 22 -8.95 1.06 -2.62
CA VAL A 22 -8.31 1.06 -1.30
C VAL A 22 -7.22 2.12 -1.21
N THR A 23 -6.35 2.19 -2.22
CA THR A 23 -5.23 3.13 -2.26
C THR A 23 -5.73 4.57 -2.32
N VAL A 24 -6.75 4.88 -3.12
CA VAL A 24 -7.32 6.24 -3.23
C VAL A 24 -7.96 6.68 -1.92
N VAL A 25 -8.78 5.83 -1.30
CA VAL A 25 -9.41 6.15 0.00
C VAL A 25 -8.34 6.48 1.05
N ILE A 26 -7.32 5.63 1.13
CA ILE A 26 -6.24 5.80 2.08
C ILE A 26 -5.38 7.03 1.74
N ALA A 27 -5.11 7.30 0.46
CA ALA A 27 -4.38 8.47 0.02
C ALA A 27 -5.12 9.77 0.37
N VAL A 28 -6.45 9.83 0.22
CA VAL A 28 -7.23 11.02 0.61
C VAL A 28 -7.06 11.31 2.11
N VAL A 29 -7.16 10.28 2.97
CA VAL A 29 -6.95 10.45 4.41
C VAL A 29 -5.52 10.94 4.69
N PHE A 30 -4.52 10.38 4.01
CA PHE A 30 -3.13 10.74 4.24
C PHE A 30 -2.71 12.09 3.69
N TYR A 31 -3.37 12.60 2.65
CA TYR A 31 -3.12 13.96 2.16
C TYR A 31 -3.24 15.00 3.27
N PHE A 32 -4.22 14.83 4.17
CA PHE A 32 -4.46 15.72 5.32
C PHE A 32 -3.57 15.40 6.52
N LEU A 33 -3.28 14.13 6.78
CA LEU A 33 -2.45 13.73 7.92
C LEU A 33 -0.97 14.03 7.73
N LEU A 34 -0.44 13.89 6.51
CA LEU A 34 0.99 13.98 6.24
C LEU A 34 1.59 15.34 6.65
N PRO A 35 0.99 16.51 6.34
CA PRO A 35 1.53 17.79 6.77
C PRO A 35 1.49 17.98 8.29
N LEU A 36 0.47 17.45 8.96
CA LEU A 36 0.35 17.51 10.42
C LEU A 36 1.45 16.69 11.07
N VAL A 37 1.62 15.43 10.64
CA VAL A 37 2.62 14.52 11.20
C VAL A 37 4.06 14.98 10.91
N LEU A 38 4.29 15.63 9.76
CA LEU A 38 5.59 16.21 9.41
C LEU A 38 5.85 17.59 10.02
N ASN A 39 4.89 18.17 10.75
CA ASN A 39 4.96 19.53 11.29
C ASN A 39 5.25 20.57 10.20
N TYR A 40 4.58 20.47 9.06
CA TYR A 40 4.68 21.52 8.05
C TYR A 40 4.13 22.83 8.63
N PRO A 41 4.86 23.95 8.50
CA PRO A 41 4.41 25.21 9.07
C PRO A 41 3.01 25.61 8.58
N PRO A 42 2.19 26.24 9.44
CA PRO A 42 0.90 26.75 9.00
C PRO A 42 1.11 27.75 7.86
N TYR A 43 0.24 27.69 6.86
CA TYR A 43 0.29 28.53 5.66
C TYR A 43 1.52 28.33 4.74
N SER A 44 2.35 27.31 4.96
CA SER A 44 3.50 27.01 4.08
C SER A 44 3.17 26.05 2.92
N ILE A 45 1.93 25.56 2.84
CA ILE A 45 1.51 24.53 1.90
C ILE A 45 0.82 25.16 0.69
N ASN A 46 1.21 24.77 -0.52
CA ASN A 46 0.66 25.25 -1.79
C ASN A 46 0.75 26.78 -1.99
N ASN A 47 1.74 27.43 -1.39
CA ASN A 47 1.97 28.87 -1.55
C ASN A 47 3.14 29.16 -2.52
N ASP A 48 3.29 30.41 -2.94
CA ASP A 48 4.35 30.82 -3.87
C ASP A 48 5.75 30.67 -3.25
N PHE A 49 5.86 30.81 -1.93
CA PHE A 49 7.11 30.55 -1.21
C PHE A 49 7.57 29.09 -1.40
N GLN A 50 6.66 28.13 -1.26
CA GLN A 50 6.95 26.72 -1.47
C GLN A 50 7.38 26.46 -2.92
N VAL A 51 6.67 27.03 -3.90
CA VAL A 51 7.02 26.84 -5.32
C VAL A 51 8.42 27.42 -5.61
N LYS A 52 8.80 28.54 -5.01
CA LYS A 52 10.15 29.11 -5.15
C LYS A 52 11.24 28.23 -4.54
N VAL A 53 10.95 27.52 -3.44
CA VAL A 53 11.93 26.67 -2.74
C VAL A 53 11.99 25.26 -3.33
N ALA A 54 10.85 24.66 -3.67
CA ALA A 54 10.72 23.26 -4.06
C ALA A 54 10.34 23.04 -5.54
N GLY A 55 10.16 24.10 -6.32
CA GLY A 55 9.83 24.07 -7.76
C GLY A 55 8.38 23.71 -8.10
N ILE A 56 7.73 22.87 -7.29
CA ILE A 56 6.35 22.40 -7.50
C ILE A 56 5.52 22.41 -6.22
N ARG A 57 4.19 22.50 -6.35
CA ARG A 57 3.27 22.56 -5.20
C ARG A 57 3.21 21.22 -4.47
N TYR A 58 2.99 21.26 -3.15
CA TYR A 58 2.79 20.06 -2.31
C TYR A 58 1.77 19.08 -2.92
N THR A 59 0.63 19.61 -3.37
CA THR A 59 -0.43 18.77 -3.95
C THR A 59 0.04 18.02 -5.20
N GLN A 60 0.86 18.67 -6.04
CA GLN A 60 1.41 18.03 -7.24
C GLN A 60 2.44 16.95 -6.87
N GLN A 61 3.32 17.22 -5.91
CA GLN A 61 4.26 16.23 -5.37
C GLN A 61 3.52 14.99 -4.85
N TYR A 62 2.50 15.22 -4.03
CA TYR A 62 1.70 14.17 -3.43
C TYR A 62 1.00 13.31 -4.49
N LEU A 63 0.33 13.94 -5.46
CA LEU A 63 -0.35 13.23 -6.54
C LEU A 63 0.63 12.42 -7.40
N LEU A 64 1.80 12.97 -7.72
CA LEU A 64 2.84 12.24 -8.48
C LEU A 64 3.27 10.95 -7.77
N VAL A 65 3.47 11.01 -6.45
CA VAL A 65 3.82 9.82 -5.65
C VAL A 65 2.69 8.81 -5.65
N VAL A 66 1.44 9.25 -5.42
CA VAL A 66 0.27 8.35 -5.43
C VAL A 66 0.10 7.67 -6.78
N PHE A 67 0.20 8.42 -7.88
CA PHE A 67 0.13 7.85 -9.23
C PHE A 67 1.27 6.87 -9.53
N ALA A 68 2.50 7.16 -9.07
CA ALA A 68 3.63 6.24 -9.24
C ALA A 68 3.40 4.92 -8.49
N VAL A 69 2.87 4.98 -7.26
CA VAL A 69 2.53 3.78 -6.47
C VAL A 69 1.41 2.99 -7.14
N LEU A 70 0.35 3.65 -7.61
CA LEU A 70 -0.75 3.01 -8.34
C LEU A 70 -0.23 2.30 -9.61
N ALA A 71 0.53 3.01 -10.44
CA ALA A 71 1.09 2.45 -11.67
C ALA A 71 1.98 1.24 -11.39
N PHE A 72 2.84 1.31 -10.37
CA PHE A 72 3.65 0.18 -9.94
C PHE A 72 2.79 -1.02 -9.50
N CYS A 73 1.79 -0.78 -8.65
CA CYS A 73 0.91 -1.85 -8.17
C CYS A 73 0.12 -2.50 -9.31
N ASP A 74 -0.42 -1.70 -10.23
CA ASP A 74 -1.20 -2.20 -11.36
C ASP A 74 -0.34 -3.04 -12.30
N ILE A 75 0.87 -2.59 -12.63
CA ILE A 75 1.83 -3.37 -13.42
C ILE A 75 2.19 -4.67 -12.70
N PHE A 76 2.48 -4.60 -11.39
CA PHE A 76 2.83 -5.78 -10.61
C PHE A 76 1.67 -6.79 -10.55
N ILE A 77 0.44 -6.33 -10.35
CA ILE A 77 -0.78 -7.15 -10.32
C ILE A 77 -1.00 -7.80 -11.69
N LEU A 78 -0.93 -7.03 -12.79
CA LEU A 78 -1.09 -7.55 -14.16
C LEU A 78 -0.07 -8.66 -14.47
N LEU A 79 1.21 -8.43 -14.17
CA LEU A 79 2.26 -9.43 -14.39
C LEU A 79 2.08 -10.66 -13.50
N SER A 80 1.67 -10.46 -12.26
CA SER A 80 1.53 -11.54 -11.28
C SER A 80 0.30 -12.41 -11.53
N LEU A 81 -0.81 -11.86 -12.04
CA LEU A 81 -2.07 -12.56 -12.30
C LEU A 81 -2.23 -13.01 -13.76
N ARG A 82 -1.31 -12.68 -14.66
CA ARG A 82 -1.39 -13.06 -16.09
C ARG A 82 -1.66 -14.55 -16.32
N GLU A 83 -1.07 -15.43 -15.52
CA GLU A 83 -1.29 -16.88 -15.61
C GLU A 83 -2.65 -17.30 -15.04
N ILE A 84 -3.12 -16.63 -14.00
CA ILE A 84 -4.42 -16.91 -13.35
C ILE A 84 -5.56 -16.49 -14.29
N ASP A 85 -5.41 -15.39 -15.02
CA ASP A 85 -6.38 -14.92 -16.01
C ASP A 85 -6.53 -15.88 -17.21
N ARG A 86 -5.56 -16.78 -17.43
CA ARG A 86 -5.62 -17.81 -18.48
C ARG A 86 -6.24 -19.13 -17.99
N LEU A 87 -6.82 -19.15 -16.80
CA LEU A 87 -7.40 -20.36 -16.20
C LEU A 87 -8.39 -21.08 -17.14
N ASP A 88 -9.23 -20.34 -17.87
CA ASP A 88 -10.20 -20.92 -18.80
C ASP A 88 -9.50 -21.65 -19.97
N GLU A 89 -8.39 -21.10 -20.49
CA GLU A 89 -7.58 -21.74 -21.54
C GLU A 89 -6.96 -23.08 -21.08
N TYR A 90 -6.52 -23.14 -19.81
CA TYR A 90 -5.96 -24.38 -19.24
C TYR A 90 -7.05 -25.43 -18.98
N ARG A 91 -8.27 -24.99 -18.62
CA ARG A 91 -9.43 -25.87 -18.45
C ARG A 91 -9.85 -26.50 -19.77
N GLU A 92 -9.93 -25.70 -20.84
CA GLU A 92 -10.29 -26.19 -22.18
C GLU A 92 -9.26 -27.19 -22.72
N LYS A 93 -7.97 -26.99 -22.43
CA LYS A 93 -6.89 -27.90 -22.83
C LYS A 93 -6.75 -29.16 -21.95
N GLY A 94 -7.47 -29.24 -20.82
CA GLY A 94 -7.33 -30.33 -19.86
C GLY A 94 -5.96 -30.40 -19.18
N ASP A 95 -5.22 -29.29 -19.12
CA ASP A 95 -3.86 -29.24 -18.57
C ASP A 95 -3.88 -29.18 -17.03
N SER A 96 -3.85 -30.37 -16.42
CA SER A 96 -3.83 -30.54 -14.95
C SER A 96 -2.62 -29.86 -14.29
N ALA A 97 -1.45 -29.83 -14.94
CA ALA A 97 -0.25 -29.22 -14.40
C ALA A 97 -0.33 -27.68 -14.39
N GLY A 98 -0.91 -27.09 -15.44
CA GLY A 98 -1.21 -25.65 -15.48
C GLY A 98 -2.17 -25.20 -14.37
N ILE A 99 -3.22 -25.99 -14.14
CA ILE A 99 -4.21 -25.73 -13.08
C ILE A 99 -3.57 -25.83 -11.69
N GLU A 100 -2.68 -26.80 -11.45
CA GLU A 100 -1.94 -26.92 -10.19
C GLU A 100 -1.03 -25.71 -9.93
N LYS A 101 -0.34 -25.21 -10.96
CA LYS A 101 0.48 -23.98 -10.85
C LYS A 101 -0.37 -22.77 -10.47
N ILE A 102 -1.52 -22.58 -11.12
CA ILE A 102 -2.46 -21.49 -10.81
C ILE A 102 -2.93 -21.59 -9.35
N ARG A 103 -3.22 -22.80 -8.88
CA ARG A 103 -3.63 -23.05 -7.49
C ARG A 103 -2.57 -22.62 -6.47
N ILE A 104 -1.31 -23.02 -6.67
CA ILE A 104 -0.20 -22.62 -5.80
C ILE A 104 -0.05 -21.09 -5.80
N ARG A 105 -0.21 -20.47 -6.98
CA ARG A 105 -0.13 -19.02 -7.15
C ARG A 105 -1.26 -18.30 -6.42
N CYS A 106 -2.50 -18.78 -6.48
CA CYS A 106 -3.64 -18.23 -5.74
C CYS A 106 -3.42 -18.24 -4.22
N HIS A 107 -2.77 -19.26 -3.68
CA HIS A 107 -2.43 -19.32 -2.25
C HIS A 107 -1.33 -18.33 -1.84
N THR A 108 -0.37 -18.08 -2.72
CA THR A 108 0.83 -17.28 -2.41
C THR A 108 0.63 -15.80 -2.73
N PHE A 109 -0.21 -15.50 -3.73
CA PHE A 109 -0.40 -14.16 -4.29
C PHE A 109 -0.78 -13.07 -3.26
N PRO A 110 -1.73 -13.29 -2.33
CA PRO A 110 -2.06 -12.26 -1.34
C PRO A 110 -0.86 -11.83 -0.50
N TYR A 111 0.01 -12.78 -0.14
CA TYR A 111 1.21 -12.52 0.64
C TYR A 111 2.31 -11.84 -0.18
N THR A 112 2.52 -12.26 -1.43
CA THR A 112 3.51 -11.60 -2.30
C THR A 112 3.09 -10.17 -2.62
N LEU A 113 1.80 -9.93 -2.85
CA LEU A 113 1.27 -8.59 -3.10
C LEU A 113 1.43 -7.71 -1.86
N TYR A 114 1.12 -8.24 -0.67
CA TYR A 114 1.35 -7.54 0.60
C TYR A 114 2.81 -7.10 0.75
N VAL A 115 3.75 -8.03 0.59
CA VAL A 115 5.18 -7.75 0.74
C VAL A 115 5.65 -6.72 -0.30
N ALA A 116 5.20 -6.83 -1.55
CA ALA A 116 5.54 -5.87 -2.60
C ALA A 116 5.05 -4.45 -2.27
N ILE A 117 3.81 -4.30 -1.80
CA ILE A 117 3.23 -3.00 -1.45
C ILE A 117 3.94 -2.39 -0.23
N VAL A 118 4.37 -3.18 0.76
CA VAL A 118 5.08 -2.65 1.93
C VAL A 118 6.52 -2.26 1.60
N ILE A 119 7.27 -3.16 0.95
CA ILE A 119 8.71 -3.01 0.75
C ILE A 119 9.03 -2.01 -0.36
N THR A 120 8.35 -2.10 -1.51
CA THR A 120 8.77 -1.33 -2.69
C THR A 120 8.69 0.18 -2.50
N PRO A 121 7.58 0.75 -1.98
CA PRO A 121 7.49 2.19 -1.76
C PRO A 121 8.48 2.67 -0.70
N ALA A 122 8.71 1.91 0.37
CA ALA A 122 9.68 2.25 1.40
C ALA A 122 11.12 2.30 0.82
N LEU A 123 11.52 1.28 0.05
CA LEU A 123 12.85 1.28 -0.60
C LEU A 123 13.00 2.41 -1.62
N LEU A 124 11.97 2.65 -2.44
CA LEU A 124 11.99 3.71 -3.45
C LEU A 124 12.15 5.09 -2.79
N THR A 125 11.36 5.38 -1.75
CA THR A 125 11.47 6.66 -1.03
C THR A 125 12.83 6.84 -0.36
N SER A 126 13.37 5.82 0.29
CA SER A 126 14.71 5.87 0.89
C SER A 126 15.80 6.15 -0.16
N ALA A 127 15.78 5.45 -1.29
CA ALA A 127 16.77 5.60 -2.34
C ALA A 127 16.78 7.01 -2.94
N VAL A 128 15.58 7.56 -3.21
CA VAL A 128 15.42 8.91 -3.75
C VAL A 128 15.94 9.96 -2.77
N LEU A 129 15.57 9.88 -1.49
CA LEU A 129 15.96 10.88 -0.50
C LEU A 129 17.47 10.88 -0.19
N LEU A 130 18.11 9.71 -0.21
CA LEU A 130 19.55 9.58 -0.07
C LEU A 130 20.28 10.19 -1.26
N ALA A 131 19.78 9.98 -2.49
CA ALA A 131 20.38 10.56 -3.70
C ALA A 131 20.34 12.10 -3.69
N PHE A 132 19.32 12.70 -3.06
CA PHE A 132 19.21 14.16 -2.89
C PHE A 132 20.03 14.73 -1.73
N GLY A 133 20.79 13.91 -0.99
CA GLY A 133 21.60 14.39 0.14
C GLY A 133 20.79 14.91 1.32
N THR A 134 19.55 14.44 1.49
CA THR A 134 18.65 14.89 2.56
C THR A 134 19.20 14.52 3.94
N ASN A 135 18.95 15.36 4.95
CA ASN A 135 19.37 15.08 6.33
C ASN A 135 18.81 13.72 6.82
N PRO A 136 19.64 12.83 7.39
CA PRO A 136 19.23 11.49 7.84
C PRO A 136 18.02 11.46 8.78
N VAL A 137 17.85 12.47 9.63
CA VAL A 137 16.72 12.59 10.56
C VAL A 137 15.41 12.82 9.80
N VAL A 138 15.45 13.62 8.72
CA VAL A 138 14.29 13.88 7.86
C VAL A 138 13.98 12.64 7.01
N ILE A 139 15.02 11.96 6.50
CA ILE A 139 14.86 10.69 5.77
C ILE A 139 14.13 9.67 6.65
N TYR A 140 14.59 9.47 7.88
CA TYR A 140 13.97 8.52 8.82
C TYR A 140 12.47 8.84 9.02
N LYS A 141 12.12 10.11 9.27
CA LYS A 141 10.72 10.53 9.45
C LYS A 141 9.86 10.21 8.22
N ILE A 142 10.32 10.58 7.03
CA ILE A 142 9.58 10.34 5.79
C ILE A 142 9.44 8.83 5.53
N CYS A 143 10.49 8.05 5.75
CA CYS A 143 10.46 6.60 5.55
C CYS A 143 9.52 5.91 6.54
N SER A 144 9.53 6.29 7.83
CA SER A 144 8.61 5.74 8.84
C SER A 144 7.15 6.05 8.50
N ILE A 145 6.88 7.24 7.99
CA ILE A 145 5.54 7.66 7.54
C ILE A 145 5.11 6.84 6.32
N THR A 146 5.94 6.78 5.27
CA THR A 146 5.66 5.98 4.07
C THR A 146 5.41 4.52 4.42
N PHE A 147 6.24 3.92 5.27
CA PHE A 147 6.09 2.55 5.74
C PHE A 147 4.78 2.32 6.49
N THR A 148 4.40 3.25 7.37
CA THR A 148 3.11 3.20 8.07
C THR A 148 1.96 3.16 7.07
N PHE A 149 2.01 4.04 6.07
CA PHE A 149 0.91 4.26 5.14
C PHE A 149 0.76 3.08 4.18
N THR A 150 1.88 2.58 3.64
CA THR A 150 1.87 1.45 2.71
C THR A 150 1.47 0.16 3.40
N THR A 151 1.75 0.01 4.70
CA THR A 151 1.29 -1.15 5.47
C THR A 151 -0.23 -1.15 5.64
N VAL A 152 -0.86 0.00 5.89
CA VAL A 152 -2.33 0.07 5.97
C VAL A 152 -2.98 -0.31 4.63
N ILE A 153 -2.43 0.21 3.52
CA ILE A 153 -2.87 -0.16 2.16
C ILE A 153 -2.70 -1.67 1.96
N ALA A 154 -1.51 -2.21 2.28
CA ALA A 154 -1.20 -3.62 2.10
C ALA A 154 -2.12 -4.53 2.92
N LEU A 155 -2.44 -4.19 4.18
CA LEU A 155 -3.37 -4.96 5.01
C LEU A 155 -4.78 -5.01 4.41
N ALA A 156 -5.31 -3.85 3.99
CA ALA A 156 -6.63 -3.78 3.36
C ALA A 156 -6.66 -4.57 2.04
N THR A 157 -5.69 -4.34 1.15
CA THR A 157 -5.56 -5.07 -0.12
C THR A 157 -5.35 -6.57 0.09
N HIS A 158 -4.64 -6.99 1.14
CA HIS A 158 -4.48 -8.41 1.48
C HIS A 158 -5.83 -9.08 1.81
N ILE A 159 -6.70 -8.42 2.58
CA ILE A 159 -8.02 -8.96 2.94
C ILE A 159 -8.85 -9.22 1.67
N PHE A 160 -8.93 -8.24 0.77
CA PHE A 160 -9.69 -8.41 -0.46
C PHE A 160 -9.06 -9.41 -1.42
N SER A 161 -7.73 -9.35 -1.60
CA SER A 161 -7.04 -10.29 -2.49
C SER A 161 -7.19 -11.73 -2.02
N SER A 162 -7.15 -11.98 -0.71
CA SER A 162 -7.43 -13.30 -0.13
C SER A 162 -8.84 -13.79 -0.44
N LYS A 163 -9.85 -12.90 -0.40
CA LYS A 163 -11.24 -13.25 -0.77
C LYS A 163 -11.36 -13.61 -2.24
N ILE A 164 -10.79 -12.79 -3.13
CA ILE A 164 -10.82 -13.04 -4.59
C ILE A 164 -10.12 -14.36 -4.91
N MET A 165 -8.91 -14.59 -4.38
CA MET A 165 -8.15 -15.82 -4.62
C MET A 165 -8.86 -17.05 -4.05
N SER A 166 -9.53 -16.93 -2.89
CA SER A 166 -10.30 -18.03 -2.30
C SER A 166 -11.53 -18.39 -3.16
N GLY A 167 -12.19 -17.40 -3.76
CA GLY A 167 -13.27 -17.62 -4.72
C GLY A 167 -12.80 -18.42 -5.93
N ILE A 168 -11.70 -17.98 -6.57
CA ILE A 168 -11.09 -18.68 -7.71
C ILE A 168 -10.69 -20.11 -7.31
N LEU A 169 -10.11 -20.27 -6.12
CA LEU A 169 -9.68 -21.57 -5.63
C LEU A 169 -10.87 -22.52 -5.41
N SER A 170 -12.00 -22.02 -4.91
CA SER A 170 -13.21 -22.82 -4.74
C SER A 170 -13.80 -23.31 -6.08
N ASP A 171 -13.71 -22.48 -7.13
CA ASP A 171 -14.11 -22.85 -8.49
C ASP A 171 -13.21 -23.95 -9.08
N ILE A 172 -11.94 -24.04 -8.66
CA ILE A 172 -10.96 -25.04 -9.11
C ILE A 172 -11.04 -26.34 -8.28
N ALA A 173 -11.39 -26.25 -6.99
CA ALA A 173 -11.32 -27.36 -6.04
C ALA A 173 -12.39 -28.46 -6.23
N PHE A 174 -13.38 -28.25 -7.11
CA PHE A 174 -14.32 -29.31 -7.49
C PHE A 174 -13.63 -30.50 -8.18
N THR A 175 -12.42 -30.29 -8.71
CA THR A 175 -11.56 -31.33 -9.29
C THR A 175 -10.51 -31.80 -8.27
N HIS A 176 -10.31 -33.12 -8.17
CA HIS A 176 -9.78 -33.84 -7.02
C HIS A 176 -8.45 -33.38 -6.37
N ARG A 177 -8.40 -33.62 -5.05
CA ARG A 177 -7.29 -33.62 -4.07
C ARG A 177 -6.50 -32.32 -3.87
N ILE A 178 -6.32 -31.96 -2.59
CA ILE A 178 -5.64 -30.74 -2.14
C ILE A 178 -4.17 -31.05 -1.88
N TYR A 179 -3.30 -30.81 -2.86
CA TYR A 179 -1.85 -30.74 -2.66
C TYR A 179 -1.34 -29.33 -2.95
N GLY A 180 -0.56 -28.78 -2.02
CA GLY A 180 -0.01 -27.44 -2.10
C GLY A 180 0.66 -27.03 -0.79
N ARG A 181 1.75 -26.26 -0.87
CA ARG A 181 2.49 -25.76 0.30
C ARG A 181 1.61 -24.77 1.07
N ARG A 182 0.97 -25.25 2.14
CA ARG A 182 0.20 -24.39 3.04
C ARG A 182 1.16 -23.62 3.95
N ILE A 183 1.17 -22.31 3.86
CA ILE A 183 1.77 -21.47 4.91
C ILE A 183 0.97 -21.74 6.19
N GLY A 184 1.66 -21.99 7.31
CA GLY A 184 1.02 -22.24 8.59
C GLY A 184 0.16 -21.05 9.01
N ILE A 185 -0.99 -21.31 9.65
CA ILE A 185 -1.89 -20.24 10.15
C ILE A 185 -1.12 -19.26 11.04
N ARG A 186 -0.22 -19.79 11.86
CA ARG A 186 0.68 -19.02 12.73
C ARG A 186 1.54 -18.02 11.95
N ASP A 187 2.24 -18.47 10.91
CA ASP A 187 3.14 -17.62 10.14
C ASP A 187 2.37 -16.53 9.37
N LYS A 188 1.17 -16.87 8.88
CA LYS A 188 0.25 -15.90 8.25
C LYS A 188 -0.18 -14.81 9.21
N MET A 189 -0.49 -15.18 10.45
CA MET A 189 -0.86 -14.24 11.49
C MET A 189 0.31 -13.32 11.86
N TYR A 190 1.51 -13.87 12.05
CA TYR A 190 2.69 -13.04 12.35
C TYR A 190 3.01 -12.05 11.23
N LEU A 191 2.92 -12.47 9.97
CA LEU A 191 3.21 -11.61 8.81
C LEU A 191 2.29 -10.39 8.71
N GLN A 192 1.07 -10.47 9.27
CA GLN A 192 0.10 -9.36 9.27
C GLN A 192 0.08 -8.58 10.59
N ILE A 193 0.07 -9.29 11.72
CA ILE A 193 -0.08 -8.71 13.05
C ILE A 193 1.16 -7.90 13.43
N LEU A 194 2.36 -8.46 13.18
CA LEU A 194 3.60 -7.81 13.59
C LEU A 194 3.78 -6.46 12.89
N PRO A 195 3.66 -6.33 11.55
CA PRO A 195 3.71 -5.02 10.89
C PRO A 195 2.64 -4.06 11.37
N ALA A 196 1.41 -4.53 11.62
CA ALA A 196 0.33 -3.69 12.15
C ALA A 196 0.64 -3.10 13.54
N PHE A 197 1.25 -3.88 14.43
CA PHE A 197 1.72 -3.37 15.72
C PHE A 197 2.83 -2.34 15.55
N PHE A 198 3.82 -2.61 14.69
CA PHE A 198 4.90 -1.67 14.41
C PHE A 198 4.37 -0.35 13.83
N THR A 199 3.42 -0.40 12.91
CA THR A 199 2.85 0.81 12.31
C THR A 199 2.04 1.61 13.31
N ALA A 200 1.29 0.95 14.21
CA ALA A 200 0.58 1.63 15.30
C ALA A 200 1.53 2.38 16.24
N ILE A 201 2.63 1.73 16.65
CA ILE A 201 3.66 2.34 17.52
C ILE A 201 4.33 3.52 16.81
N LEU A 202 4.77 3.32 15.56
CA LEU A 202 5.45 4.36 14.78
C LEU A 202 4.53 5.56 14.56
N PHE A 203 3.28 5.33 14.15
CA PHE A 203 2.32 6.40 13.93
C PHE A 203 2.03 7.19 15.20
N THR A 204 1.79 6.50 16.32
CA THR A 204 1.54 7.14 17.62
C THR A 204 2.74 7.97 18.07
N SER A 205 3.96 7.43 17.90
CA SER A 205 5.20 8.15 18.21
C SER A 205 5.36 9.42 17.36
N LEU A 206 5.06 9.33 16.06
CA LEU A 206 5.13 10.48 15.15
C LEU A 206 4.11 11.57 15.50
N VAL A 207 2.88 11.20 15.84
CA VAL A 207 1.86 12.14 16.30
C VAL A 207 2.27 12.80 17.62
N CYS A 208 2.78 12.03 18.58
CA CYS A 208 3.27 12.55 19.86
C CYS A 208 4.43 13.53 19.64
N TYR A 209 5.40 13.17 18.80
CA TYR A 209 6.51 14.05 18.43
C TYR A 209 6.01 15.35 17.78
N SER A 210 5.04 15.26 16.88
CA SER A 210 4.43 16.43 16.25
C SER A 210 3.85 17.41 17.27
N ARG A 211 3.03 16.91 18.20
CA ARG A 211 2.46 17.72 19.29
C ARG A 211 3.51 18.33 20.20
N LEU A 212 4.55 17.56 20.55
CA LEU A 212 5.64 18.05 21.39
C LEU A 212 6.42 19.19 20.72
N VAL A 213 6.63 19.13 19.40
CA VAL A 213 7.30 20.21 18.65
C VAL A 213 6.42 21.47 18.62
N GLU A 214 5.13 21.32 18.38
CA GLU A 214 4.16 22.43 18.40
C GLU A 214 4.11 23.12 19.77
N GLU A 215 3.99 22.34 20.84
CA GLU A 215 3.93 22.86 22.22
C GLU A 215 5.22 23.59 22.61
N LYS A 216 6.39 23.00 22.32
CA LYS A 216 7.68 23.66 22.56
C LYS A 216 7.82 24.95 21.74
N GLY A 217 7.35 24.96 20.49
CA GLY A 217 7.33 26.14 19.65
C GLY A 217 6.51 27.28 20.28
N ASN A 218 5.32 26.95 20.80
CA ASN A 218 4.43 27.91 21.45
C ASN A 218 5.03 28.46 22.75
N ILE A 219 5.60 27.60 23.60
CA ILE A 219 6.26 28.02 24.84
C ILE A 219 7.42 28.99 24.54
N ILE A 220 8.23 28.69 23.52
CA ILE A 220 9.32 29.58 23.11
C ILE A 220 8.76 30.92 22.62
N PHE A 221 7.73 30.89 21.76
CA PHE A 221 7.09 32.10 21.24
C PHE A 221 6.51 32.98 22.35
N GLU A 222 5.81 32.41 23.33
CA GLU A 222 5.30 33.11 24.50
C GLU A 222 6.43 33.70 25.36
N GLY A 223 7.52 32.96 25.53
CA GLY A 223 8.72 33.44 26.22
C GLY A 223 9.38 34.64 25.55
N TYR A 224 9.36 34.72 24.21
CA TYR A 224 9.83 35.89 23.47
C TYR A 224 8.83 37.04 23.47
N ARG A 225 7.53 36.76 23.40
CA ARG A 225 6.46 37.78 23.39
C ARG A 225 6.30 38.50 24.73
N SER A 226 6.66 37.84 25.83
CA SER A 226 6.60 38.37 27.20
C SER A 226 7.82 39.21 27.61
N ARG A 227 8.81 39.36 26.71
CA ARG A 227 9.94 40.29 26.84
C ARG A 227 9.74 41.49 25.92
#